data_AF-A0A955V4P7-F1
#
_entry.id   AF-A0A955V4P7-F1
#
_cell.length_a   1.000
_cell.length_b   1.000
_cell.length_c   1.000
_cell.angle_alpha   90.00
_cell.angle_beta   90.00
_cell.angle_gamma   90.00
#
_symmetry.space_group_name_H-M   'P 1'
#
loop_
_entity.id
_entity.type
_entity.pdbx_description
1 polymer ?
#
loop_
_entity_poly.entity_id
_entity_poly.type
_entity_poly.pdbx_seq_one_letter_code
_entity_poly.pdbx_strand_id
1 'polypeptide(L)'
;DTAVADTADTTEPAFLPATDYCEAAVDVFCPYYLRCGRMAVPDLATCREVFAETCEARYEPVYAALADLGLLRLSRGGLDRCATHLETVACEAQMNDLDLGCSGVWVGQREAGAACGLGIESFVCAPATACVLGLDFCGTCEPAAAVGETCGDDARCAPTASCADGACVARGLPGDACGGDADPPCVTGASCAAGACAGPTIVAVGDTCDQTHRCPYFSACVGGTCRQAVRLGAACSATAPCGAGTCDARGLCVADDPTLSGCLAR
;
A
#
# COMPACT_ATOMS: atom_id res chain seq x y z
N ASP A 1 -9.24 -52.88 -20.70
CA ASP A 1 -8.33 -51.73 -20.69
C ASP A 1 -9.11 -50.43 -20.66
N THR A 2 -9.41 -49.95 -19.45
CA THR A 2 -9.98 -48.62 -19.24
C THR A 2 -9.02 -47.91 -18.29
N ALA A 3 -8.11 -47.13 -18.86
CA ALA A 3 -7.19 -46.29 -18.11
C ALA A 3 -8.00 -45.17 -17.44
N VAL A 4 -8.05 -45.18 -16.11
CA VAL A 4 -8.56 -44.07 -15.32
C VAL A 4 -7.47 -43.01 -15.34
N ALA A 5 -7.73 -41.90 -16.05
CA ALA A 5 -6.86 -40.74 -16.02
C ALA A 5 -6.89 -40.15 -14.60
N ASP A 6 -5.76 -40.26 -13.93
CA ASP A 6 -5.48 -39.65 -12.65
C ASP A 6 -5.33 -38.13 -12.89
N THR A 7 -6.46 -37.42 -12.89
CA THR A 7 -6.46 -35.96 -12.81
C THR A 7 -6.01 -35.60 -11.41
N ALA A 8 -4.69 -35.46 -11.24
CA ALA A 8 -4.11 -34.80 -10.10
C ALA A 8 -4.75 -33.41 -9.99
N ASP A 9 -5.66 -33.27 -9.04
CA ASP A 9 -6.18 -32.01 -8.55
C ASP A 9 -5.01 -31.31 -7.84
N THR A 10 -4.12 -30.70 -8.63
CA THR A 10 -3.12 -29.77 -8.13
C THR A 10 -3.86 -28.50 -7.77
N THR A 11 -4.53 -28.51 -6.61
CA THR A 11 -5.08 -27.31 -6.01
C THR A 11 -3.93 -26.32 -5.85
N GLU A 12 -3.89 -25.32 -6.71
CA GLU A 12 -2.85 -24.30 -6.72
C GLU A 12 -2.72 -23.68 -5.32
N PRO A 13 -1.49 -23.43 -4.82
CA PRO A 13 -1.34 -22.91 -3.47
C PRO A 13 -2.06 -21.57 -3.36
N ALA A 14 -2.95 -21.46 -2.35
CA ALA A 14 -3.69 -20.25 -2.06
C ALA A 14 -2.79 -19.04 -1.72
N PHE A 15 -1.53 -19.32 -1.39
CA PHE A 15 -0.52 -18.33 -1.04
C PHE A 15 0.73 -18.51 -1.89
N LEU A 16 1.35 -17.39 -2.21
CA LEU A 16 2.60 -17.32 -2.96
C LEU A 16 3.79 -17.15 -2.00
N PRO A 17 5.02 -17.52 -2.42
CA PRO A 17 6.22 -17.01 -1.79
C PRO A 17 6.20 -15.48 -1.77
N ALA A 18 6.58 -14.86 -0.65
CA ALA A 18 6.65 -13.41 -0.55
C ALA A 18 7.75 -12.80 -1.44
N THR A 19 8.76 -13.60 -1.81
CA THR A 19 9.82 -13.29 -2.77
C THR A 19 9.34 -13.24 -4.23
N ASP A 20 8.08 -13.61 -4.49
CA ASP A 20 7.49 -13.54 -5.83
C ASP A 20 6.53 -12.34 -5.93
N TYR A 21 6.54 -11.43 -4.93
CA TYR A 21 5.58 -10.35 -4.85
C TYR A 21 5.74 -9.39 -6.03
N CYS A 22 6.96 -8.95 -6.32
CA CYS A 22 7.17 -7.94 -7.34
C CYS A 22 6.82 -8.46 -8.73
N GLU A 23 7.20 -9.71 -9.05
CA GLU A 23 6.86 -10.36 -10.32
C GLU A 23 5.37 -10.63 -10.44
N ALA A 24 4.69 -11.00 -9.35
CA ALA A 24 3.24 -11.22 -9.37
C ALA A 24 2.44 -9.90 -9.43
N ALA A 25 2.97 -8.83 -8.83
CA ALA A 25 2.28 -7.55 -8.73
C ALA A 25 2.49 -6.65 -9.96
N VAL A 26 3.59 -6.81 -10.71
CA VAL A 26 3.92 -5.90 -11.81
C VAL A 26 2.83 -5.83 -12.88
N ASP A 27 2.25 -6.97 -13.26
CA ASP A 27 1.21 -7.05 -14.27
C ASP A 27 -0.17 -6.60 -13.74
N VAL A 28 -0.32 -6.54 -12.42
CA VAL A 28 -1.51 -6.01 -11.75
C VAL A 28 -1.48 -4.48 -11.71
N PHE A 29 -0.37 -3.88 -11.27
CA PHE A 29 -0.30 -2.45 -11.01
C PHE A 29 0.09 -1.61 -12.23
N CYS A 30 0.97 -2.08 -13.12
CA CYS A 30 1.47 -1.25 -14.22
C CYS A 30 0.40 -0.77 -15.22
N PRO A 31 -0.57 -1.61 -15.66
CA PRO A 31 -1.66 -1.13 -16.50
C PRO A 31 -2.48 -0.02 -15.83
N TYR A 32 -2.75 -0.18 -14.54
CA TYR A 32 -3.44 0.82 -13.73
C TYR A 32 -2.62 2.11 -13.60
N TYR A 33 -1.33 2.00 -13.30
CA TYR A 33 -0.45 3.17 -13.16
C TYR A 33 -0.33 3.98 -14.43
N LEU A 34 -0.23 3.34 -15.60
CA LEU A 34 -0.19 4.04 -16.87
C LEU A 34 -1.52 4.73 -17.18
N ARG A 35 -2.63 4.01 -17.02
CA ARG A 35 -3.97 4.58 -17.25
C ARG A 35 -4.21 5.81 -16.37
N CYS A 36 -3.79 5.73 -15.12
CA CYS A 36 -4.04 6.76 -14.11
C CYS A 36 -2.89 7.76 -13.93
N GLY A 37 -1.86 7.70 -14.78
CA GLY A 37 -0.70 8.59 -14.70
C GLY A 37 0.05 8.52 -13.35
N ARG A 38 0.02 7.37 -12.67
CA ARG A 38 0.61 7.18 -11.33
C ARG A 38 2.08 6.82 -11.35
N MET A 39 2.67 6.55 -12.51
CA MET A 39 4.10 6.30 -12.61
C MET A 39 4.69 7.14 -13.74
N ALA A 40 5.83 7.77 -13.49
CA ALA A 40 6.54 8.64 -14.42
C ALA A 40 7.33 7.84 -15.46
N VAL A 41 6.60 7.13 -16.32
CA VAL A 41 7.15 6.25 -17.36
C VAL A 41 6.31 6.35 -18.64
N PRO A 42 6.91 6.19 -19.82
CA PRO A 42 6.22 6.43 -21.09
C PRO A 42 5.33 5.27 -21.54
N ASP A 43 5.60 4.04 -21.09
CA ASP A 43 4.95 2.83 -21.59
C ASP A 43 4.99 1.67 -20.60
N LEU A 44 4.31 0.57 -20.96
CA LEU A 44 4.14 -0.62 -20.11
C LEU A 44 5.44 -1.39 -19.90
N ALA A 45 6.31 -1.44 -20.91
CA ALA A 45 7.60 -2.10 -20.78
C ALA A 45 8.47 -1.36 -19.75
N THR A 46 8.56 -0.04 -19.87
CA THR A 46 9.31 0.80 -18.94
C THR A 46 8.69 0.78 -17.55
N CYS A 47 7.36 0.77 -17.44
CA CYS A 47 6.68 0.60 -16.15
C CYS A 47 7.11 -0.69 -15.47
N ARG A 48 7.08 -1.83 -16.18
CA ARG A 48 7.44 -3.13 -15.62
C ARG A 48 8.87 -3.14 -15.08
N GLU A 49 9.82 -2.62 -15.85
CA GLU A 49 11.22 -2.54 -15.44
C GLU A 49 11.43 -1.65 -14.21
N VAL A 50 10.81 -0.46 -14.21
CA VAL A 50 10.94 0.51 -13.10
C VAL A 50 10.24 0.02 -11.84
N PHE A 51 9.05 -0.58 -12.00
CA PHE A 51 8.29 -1.18 -10.91
C PHE A 51 9.08 -2.31 -10.27
N ALA A 52 9.57 -3.27 -11.07
CA ALA A 52 10.35 -4.40 -10.57
C ALA A 52 11.58 -3.91 -9.80
N GLU A 53 12.42 -3.03 -10.39
CA GLU A 53 13.58 -2.46 -9.69
C GLU A 53 13.21 -1.79 -8.38
N THR A 54 12.16 -0.95 -8.37
CA THR A 54 11.76 -0.21 -7.17
C THR A 54 11.19 -1.14 -6.11
N CYS A 55 10.38 -2.12 -6.53
CA CYS A 55 9.71 -3.06 -5.65
C CYS A 55 10.71 -4.03 -5.01
N GLU A 56 11.59 -4.64 -5.81
CA GLU A 56 12.62 -5.59 -5.37
C GLU A 56 13.66 -4.90 -4.46
N ALA A 57 13.98 -3.63 -4.72
CA ALA A 57 14.96 -2.91 -3.92
C ALA A 57 14.40 -2.41 -2.58
N ARG A 58 13.09 -2.12 -2.50
CA ARG A 58 12.52 -1.40 -1.34
C ARG A 58 11.50 -2.19 -0.54
N TYR A 59 10.61 -2.91 -1.20
CA TYR A 59 9.42 -3.46 -0.56
C TYR A 59 9.52 -4.97 -0.35
N GLU A 60 9.91 -5.71 -1.38
CA GLU A 60 9.97 -7.17 -1.31
C GLU A 60 10.90 -7.72 -0.22
N PRO A 61 12.11 -7.17 0.02
CA PRO A 61 12.97 -7.70 1.07
C PRO A 61 12.32 -7.60 2.46
N VAL A 62 11.55 -6.53 2.70
CA VAL A 62 10.80 -6.34 3.95
C VAL A 62 9.64 -7.35 4.04
N TYR A 63 8.87 -7.52 2.95
CA TYR A 63 7.78 -8.50 2.91
C TYR A 63 8.29 -9.94 3.07
N ALA A 64 9.37 -10.30 2.40
CA ALA A 64 10.02 -11.60 2.49
C ALA A 64 10.52 -11.86 3.92
N ALA A 65 11.19 -10.89 4.54
CA ALA A 65 11.63 -11.02 5.93
C ALA A 65 10.47 -11.25 6.90
N LEU A 66 9.34 -10.55 6.72
CA LEU A 66 8.14 -10.77 7.55
C LEU A 66 7.50 -12.14 7.30
N ALA A 67 7.49 -12.61 6.06
CA ALA A 67 6.96 -13.92 5.70
C ALA A 67 7.83 -15.07 6.22
N ASP A 68 9.16 -14.93 6.18
CA ASP A 68 10.11 -15.90 6.76
C ASP A 68 9.93 -16.03 8.28
N LEU A 69 9.54 -14.93 8.95
CA LEU A 69 9.16 -14.93 10.36
C LEU A 69 7.73 -15.48 10.61
N GLY A 70 6.99 -15.84 9.56
CA GLY A 70 5.62 -16.32 9.64
C GLY A 70 4.60 -15.25 10.00
N LEU A 71 4.94 -13.97 9.88
CA LEU A 71 4.10 -12.84 10.29
C LEU A 71 3.15 -12.36 9.19
N LEU A 72 3.47 -12.68 7.94
CA LEU A 72 2.77 -12.20 6.76
C LEU A 72 2.71 -13.29 5.69
N ARG A 73 1.64 -13.31 4.89
CA ARG A 73 1.50 -14.23 3.75
C ARG A 73 0.97 -13.50 2.52
N LEU A 74 1.56 -13.77 1.36
CA LEU A 74 1.09 -13.23 0.08
C LEU A 74 -0.08 -14.07 -0.44
N SER A 75 -1.24 -13.44 -0.60
CA SER A 75 -2.48 -14.09 -1.01
C SER A 75 -2.68 -14.02 -2.52
N ARG A 76 -2.68 -15.18 -3.20
CA ARG A 76 -2.96 -15.26 -4.64
C ARG A 76 -4.35 -14.70 -4.96
N GLY A 77 -5.37 -15.19 -4.25
CA GLY A 77 -6.73 -14.68 -4.41
C GLY A 77 -6.89 -13.21 -4.03
N GLY A 78 -5.99 -12.67 -3.19
CA GLY A 78 -5.90 -11.24 -2.90
C GLY A 78 -5.42 -10.43 -4.10
N LEU A 79 -4.35 -10.90 -4.76
CA LEU A 79 -3.85 -10.31 -6.01
C LEU A 79 -4.88 -10.38 -7.14
N ASP A 80 -5.58 -11.51 -7.30
CA ASP A 80 -6.60 -11.65 -8.35
C ASP A 80 -7.77 -10.65 -8.16
N ARG A 81 -8.22 -10.47 -6.91
CA ARG A 81 -9.24 -9.46 -6.58
C ARG A 81 -8.71 -8.04 -6.81
N CYS A 82 -7.46 -7.79 -6.47
CA CYS A 82 -6.81 -6.50 -6.72
C CYS A 82 -6.75 -6.21 -8.23
N ALA A 83 -6.34 -7.17 -9.06
CA ALA A 83 -6.30 -7.04 -10.51
C ALA A 83 -7.68 -6.68 -11.08
N THR A 84 -8.70 -7.47 -10.73
CA THR A 84 -10.09 -7.22 -11.17
C THR A 84 -10.58 -5.83 -10.74
N HIS A 85 -10.26 -5.42 -9.51
CA HIS A 85 -10.63 -4.11 -8.99
C HIS A 85 -9.94 -2.98 -9.77
N LEU A 86 -8.61 -3.06 -9.93
CA LEU A 86 -7.82 -2.04 -10.60
C LEU A 86 -8.16 -1.89 -12.09
N GLU A 87 -8.69 -2.91 -12.74
CA GLU A 87 -9.20 -2.82 -14.12
C GLU A 87 -10.31 -1.78 -14.27
N THR A 88 -11.14 -1.57 -13.25
CA THR A 88 -12.36 -0.76 -13.37
C THR A 88 -12.44 0.44 -12.43
N VAL A 89 -11.67 0.44 -11.34
CA VAL A 89 -11.73 1.52 -10.35
C VAL A 89 -11.32 2.87 -10.96
N ALA A 90 -12.06 3.91 -10.59
CA ALA A 90 -11.70 5.28 -10.93
C ALA A 90 -10.34 5.64 -10.30
N CYS A 91 -9.52 6.40 -11.02
CA CYS A 91 -8.14 6.67 -10.63
C CYS A 91 -8.03 7.39 -9.28
N GLU A 92 -8.98 8.28 -9.01
CA GLU A 92 -9.14 9.08 -7.80
C GLU A 92 -9.67 8.28 -6.61
N ALA A 93 -10.40 7.18 -6.85
CA ALA A 93 -11.01 6.38 -5.78
C ALA A 93 -10.01 5.44 -5.10
N GLN A 94 -8.97 4.97 -5.81
CA GLN A 94 -7.96 4.07 -5.26
C GLN A 94 -6.81 4.84 -4.61
N MET A 95 -6.99 5.42 -3.42
CA MET A 95 -5.97 6.36 -2.90
C MET A 95 -4.59 5.75 -2.65
N ASN A 96 -4.51 4.58 -2.01
CA ASN A 96 -3.26 3.84 -1.81
C ASN A 96 -3.31 2.51 -2.59
N ASP A 97 -2.16 1.95 -2.94
CA ASP A 97 -2.10 0.77 -3.80
C ASP A 97 -2.74 -0.48 -3.19
N LEU A 98 -2.74 -0.57 -1.86
CA LEU A 98 -3.30 -1.70 -1.11
C LEU A 98 -4.65 -1.39 -0.45
N ASP A 99 -5.37 -0.35 -0.91
CA ASP A 99 -6.72 -0.06 -0.44
C ASP A 99 -7.80 -0.86 -1.20
N LEU A 100 -9.03 -0.86 -0.68
CA LEU A 100 -10.23 -1.39 -1.34
C LEU A 100 -10.04 -2.85 -1.79
N GLY A 101 -10.25 -3.15 -3.08
CA GLY A 101 -10.09 -4.49 -3.65
C GLY A 101 -8.69 -5.08 -3.51
N CYS A 102 -7.69 -4.26 -3.17
CA CYS A 102 -6.30 -4.66 -2.96
C CYS A 102 -5.91 -4.88 -1.49
N SER A 103 -6.81 -4.63 -0.54
CA SER A 103 -6.55 -4.79 0.91
C SER A 103 -6.27 -6.23 1.34
N GLY A 104 -6.61 -7.21 0.51
CA GLY A 104 -6.40 -8.63 0.80
C GLY A 104 -5.14 -9.24 0.17
N VAL A 105 -4.27 -8.44 -0.46
CA VAL A 105 -3.02 -8.92 -1.08
C VAL A 105 -2.10 -9.54 -0.03
N TRP A 106 -1.94 -8.87 1.11
CA TRP A 106 -1.15 -9.37 2.25
C TRP A 106 -2.07 -9.77 3.40
N VAL A 107 -1.84 -10.94 3.98
CA VAL A 107 -2.59 -11.45 5.12
C VAL A 107 -1.69 -11.55 6.33
N GLY A 108 -1.90 -10.68 7.32
CA GLY A 108 -1.22 -10.75 8.61
C GLY A 108 -1.58 -11.99 9.39
N GLN A 109 -0.65 -12.44 10.24
CA GLN A 109 -0.77 -13.67 11.03
C GLN A 109 -0.77 -13.41 12.54
N ARG A 110 -0.63 -12.15 12.97
CA ARG A 110 -0.47 -11.78 14.38
C ARG A 110 -1.82 -11.54 15.05
N GLU A 111 -2.10 -12.31 16.08
CA GLU A 111 -3.32 -12.18 16.88
C GLU A 111 -3.36 -10.86 17.67
N ALA A 112 -4.53 -10.56 18.25
CA ALA A 112 -4.69 -9.42 19.14
C ALA A 112 -3.72 -9.47 20.33
N GLY A 113 -3.18 -8.31 20.73
CA GLY A 113 -2.17 -8.16 21.78
C GLY A 113 -0.73 -8.34 21.31
N ALA A 114 -0.50 -8.79 20.07
CA ALA A 114 0.85 -9.00 19.56
C ALA A 114 1.48 -7.71 19.01
N ALA A 115 2.80 -7.58 19.11
CA ALA A 115 3.52 -6.41 18.59
C ALA A 115 3.39 -6.25 17.06
N CYS A 116 3.32 -5.00 16.61
CA CYS A 116 3.33 -4.55 15.22
C CYS A 116 4.13 -3.24 15.08
N GLY A 117 4.33 -2.75 13.84
CA GLY A 117 5.11 -1.55 13.55
C GLY A 117 4.47 -0.64 12.51
N LEU A 118 5.14 0.48 12.20
CA LEU A 118 4.72 1.42 11.16
C LEU A 118 4.95 0.85 9.74
N GLY A 119 4.22 1.36 8.76
CA GLY A 119 4.46 1.04 7.35
C GLY A 119 4.09 -0.40 7.03
N ILE A 120 4.97 -1.14 6.36
CA ILE A 120 4.73 -2.54 5.97
C ILE A 120 4.48 -3.43 7.20
N GLU A 121 5.12 -3.13 8.33
CA GLU A 121 4.95 -3.91 9.56
C GLU A 121 3.58 -3.75 10.20
N SER A 122 2.76 -2.81 9.74
CA SER A 122 1.38 -2.69 10.19
C SER A 122 0.48 -3.79 9.60
N PHE A 123 0.89 -4.42 8.50
CA PHE A 123 0.15 -5.50 7.83
C PHE A 123 0.27 -6.85 8.53
N VAL A 124 1.14 -6.99 9.54
CA VAL A 124 1.34 -8.28 10.23
C VAL A 124 0.13 -8.71 11.07
N CYS A 125 -0.76 -7.77 11.41
CA CYS A 125 -1.95 -8.03 12.21
C CYS A 125 -2.97 -8.90 11.46
N ALA A 126 -3.50 -9.91 12.14
CA ALA A 126 -4.45 -10.86 11.59
C ALA A 126 -5.76 -10.17 11.15
N PRO A 127 -6.54 -10.80 10.25
CA PRO A 127 -7.87 -10.32 9.91
C PRO A 127 -8.70 -10.01 11.17
N ALA A 128 -9.50 -8.93 11.11
CA ALA A 128 -10.25 -8.37 12.25
C ALA A 128 -9.41 -7.73 13.37
N THR A 129 -8.12 -7.53 13.17
CA THR A 129 -7.28 -6.68 14.03
C THR A 129 -6.63 -5.55 13.23
N ALA A 130 -6.16 -4.52 13.93
CA ALA A 130 -5.44 -3.40 13.33
C ALA A 130 -4.24 -3.00 14.18
N CYS A 131 -3.15 -2.61 13.54
CA CYS A 131 -1.97 -2.12 14.26
C CYS A 131 -2.24 -0.74 14.86
N VAL A 132 -2.27 -0.64 16.18
CA VAL A 132 -2.42 0.62 16.92
C VAL A 132 -1.04 1.07 17.37
N LEU A 133 -0.54 2.14 16.75
CA LEU A 133 0.78 2.69 17.03
C LEU A 133 0.77 3.58 18.27
N GLY A 134 1.80 3.42 19.10
CA GLY A 134 2.19 4.36 20.13
C GLY A 134 3.04 5.51 19.57
N LEU A 135 3.44 6.42 20.46
CA LEU A 135 4.26 7.59 20.10
C LEU A 135 5.71 7.23 19.76
N ASP A 136 6.15 6.01 20.06
CA ASP A 136 7.46 5.47 19.66
C ASP A 136 7.42 4.77 18.29
N PHE A 137 6.29 4.84 17.58
CA PHE A 137 6.02 4.18 16.30
C PHE A 137 6.07 2.65 16.33
N CYS A 138 6.12 2.05 17.53
CA CYS A 138 5.78 0.66 17.74
C CYS A 138 4.31 0.55 18.13
N GLY A 139 3.68 -0.59 17.85
CA GLY A 139 2.27 -0.78 18.13
C GLY A 139 1.91 -2.18 18.59
N THR A 140 0.61 -2.34 18.84
CA THR A 140 -0.01 -3.61 19.17
C THR A 140 -1.16 -3.88 18.20
N CYS A 141 -1.30 -5.11 17.75
CA CYS A 141 -2.48 -5.55 17.01
C CYS A 141 -3.67 -5.55 17.98
N GLU A 142 -4.63 -4.67 17.77
CA GLU A 142 -5.84 -4.58 18.61
C GLU A 142 -7.07 -5.05 17.84
N PRO A 143 -8.08 -5.62 18.50
CA PRO A 143 -9.36 -5.92 17.87
C PRO A 143 -9.94 -4.69 17.18
N ALA A 144 -10.40 -4.88 15.95
CA ALA A 144 -10.98 -3.82 15.14
C ALA A 144 -12.47 -4.12 14.89
N ALA A 145 -13.33 -3.25 15.42
CA ALA A 145 -14.76 -3.28 15.19
C ALA A 145 -15.08 -2.95 13.73
N ALA A 146 -15.90 -3.80 13.11
CA ALA A 146 -16.39 -3.63 11.75
C ALA A 146 -17.41 -2.48 11.67
N VAL A 147 -17.70 -2.03 10.45
CA VAL A 147 -18.77 -1.03 10.21
C VAL A 147 -20.11 -1.55 10.77
N GLY A 148 -20.80 -0.70 11.52
CA GLY A 148 -22.05 -1.00 12.22
C GLY A 148 -21.87 -1.54 13.64
N GLU A 149 -20.67 -1.97 14.02
CA GLU A 149 -20.37 -2.42 15.38
C GLU A 149 -20.11 -1.25 16.34
N THR A 150 -20.22 -1.51 17.64
CA THR A 150 -20.01 -0.50 18.69
C THR A 150 -18.54 -0.10 18.78
N CYS A 151 -18.29 1.19 19.01
CA CYS A 151 -16.96 1.75 19.23
C CYS A 151 -16.94 2.73 20.42
N GLY A 152 -15.74 3.02 20.91
CA GLY A 152 -15.50 3.90 22.05
C GLY A 152 -14.15 3.63 22.68
N ASP A 153 -14.06 3.78 24.00
CA ASP A 153 -12.81 3.60 24.75
C ASP A 153 -12.27 2.15 24.65
N ASP A 154 -13.17 1.17 24.61
CA ASP A 154 -12.82 -0.26 24.63
C ASP A 154 -12.77 -0.91 23.24
N ALA A 155 -13.24 -0.22 22.20
CA ALA A 155 -13.35 -0.77 20.85
C ALA A 155 -13.04 0.29 19.79
N ARG A 156 -12.02 0.00 18.98
CA ARG A 156 -11.62 0.86 17.86
C ARG A 156 -12.20 0.32 16.58
N CYS A 157 -12.62 1.21 15.69
CA CYS A 157 -13.06 0.81 14.37
C CYS A 157 -11.88 0.33 13.51
N ALA A 158 -12.18 -0.55 12.55
CA ALA A 158 -11.24 -0.91 11.50
C ALA A 158 -10.69 0.32 10.76
N PRO A 159 -9.51 0.24 10.12
CA PRO A 159 -8.87 1.39 9.48
C PRO A 159 -9.73 2.10 8.41
N THR A 160 -10.67 1.38 7.80
CA THR A 160 -11.62 1.88 6.80
C THR A 160 -12.85 2.57 7.40
N ALA A 161 -12.94 2.64 8.73
CA ALA A 161 -14.05 3.17 9.48
C ALA A 161 -13.60 4.21 10.52
N SER A 162 -14.57 4.92 11.08
CA SER A 162 -14.39 5.90 12.16
C SER A 162 -15.49 5.75 13.19
N CYS A 163 -15.20 6.06 14.44
CA CYS A 163 -16.20 6.03 15.50
C CYS A 163 -17.05 7.31 15.45
N ALA A 164 -18.35 7.17 15.22
CA ALA A 164 -19.33 8.25 15.25
C ALA A 164 -20.53 7.81 16.09
N ASP A 165 -20.90 8.62 17.09
CA ASP A 165 -22.02 8.34 18.01
C ASP A 165 -22.00 6.92 18.61
N GLY A 166 -20.81 6.39 18.91
CA GLY A 166 -20.62 5.07 19.51
C GLY A 166 -20.77 3.89 18.52
N ALA A 167 -20.87 4.16 17.21
CA ALA A 167 -20.88 3.14 16.17
C ALA A 167 -19.76 3.37 15.14
N CYS A 168 -19.20 2.29 14.62
CA CYS A 168 -18.27 2.36 13.51
C CYS A 168 -19.01 2.67 12.22
N VAL A 169 -18.74 3.84 11.66
CA VAL A 169 -19.25 4.24 10.33
C VAL A 169 -18.13 4.15 9.31
N ALA A 170 -18.47 3.73 8.09
CA ALA A 170 -17.51 3.75 6.99
C ALA A 170 -17.04 5.18 6.75
N ARG A 171 -15.74 5.35 6.48
CA ARG A 171 -15.19 6.64 6.07
C ARG A 171 -15.66 7.01 4.66
N GLY A 172 -15.83 8.31 4.41
CA GLY A 172 -16.20 8.82 3.08
C GLY A 172 -15.08 8.56 2.08
N LEU A 173 -15.41 7.94 0.95
CA LEU A 173 -14.53 7.74 -0.19
C LEU A 173 -14.46 9.02 -1.04
N PRO A 174 -13.45 9.16 -1.92
CA PRO A 174 -13.41 10.29 -2.86
C PRO A 174 -14.72 10.43 -3.64
N GLY A 175 -15.32 11.63 -3.59
CA GLY A 175 -16.63 11.95 -4.15
C GLY A 175 -17.79 11.94 -3.13
N ASP A 176 -17.65 11.27 -1.99
CA ASP A 176 -18.68 11.26 -0.94
C ASP A 176 -18.78 12.62 -0.24
N ALA A 177 -19.94 12.92 0.34
CA ALA A 177 -20.16 14.14 1.10
C ALA A 177 -19.31 14.20 2.38
N CYS A 178 -18.92 15.40 2.79
CA CYS A 178 -18.15 15.63 4.01
C CYS A 178 -18.35 17.03 4.60
N GLY A 179 -17.97 17.18 5.87
CA GLY A 179 -17.88 18.48 6.55
C GLY A 179 -19.16 18.90 7.27
N GLY A 180 -20.26 18.15 7.13
CA GLY A 180 -21.42 18.24 8.01
C GLY A 180 -21.29 17.37 9.26
N ASP A 181 -22.08 17.68 10.29
CA ASP A 181 -22.08 16.96 11.58
C ASP A 181 -22.48 15.47 11.43
N ALA A 182 -23.24 15.14 10.39
CA ALA A 182 -23.68 13.78 10.10
C ALA A 182 -22.83 13.06 9.04
N ASP A 183 -21.86 13.76 8.43
CA ASP A 183 -21.05 13.17 7.36
C ASP A 183 -19.86 12.42 7.97
N PRO A 184 -19.54 11.22 7.48
CA PRO A 184 -18.36 10.52 7.96
C PRO A 184 -17.09 11.29 7.56
N PRO A 185 -16.03 11.21 8.39
CA PRO A 185 -14.74 11.73 7.97
C PRO A 185 -14.24 10.99 6.73
N CYS A 186 -13.48 11.68 5.89
CA CYS A 186 -12.89 11.08 4.71
C CYS A 186 -11.89 9.96 5.07
N VAL A 187 -11.68 9.05 4.13
CA VAL A 187 -10.62 8.03 4.21
C VAL A 187 -9.25 8.65 4.42
N THR A 188 -8.37 7.96 5.13
CA THR A 188 -7.00 8.44 5.42
C THR A 188 -6.26 8.75 4.14
N GLY A 189 -5.83 10.01 3.99
CA GLY A 189 -5.16 10.50 2.78
C GLY A 189 -6.04 11.37 1.89
N ALA A 190 -7.36 11.35 2.08
CA ALA A 190 -8.28 12.34 1.52
C ALA A 190 -8.51 13.49 2.51
N SER A 191 -8.98 14.61 1.99
CA SER A 191 -9.44 15.76 2.75
C SER A 191 -10.85 16.17 2.32
N CYS A 192 -11.56 16.86 3.21
CA CYS A 192 -12.85 17.43 2.85
C CYS A 192 -12.64 18.75 2.10
N ALA A 193 -12.99 18.78 0.82
CA ALA A 193 -12.83 19.93 -0.05
C ALA A 193 -14.16 20.26 -0.73
N ALA A 194 -14.65 21.49 -0.54
CA ALA A 194 -15.93 21.95 -1.09
C ALA A 194 -17.13 21.03 -0.79
N GLY A 195 -17.14 20.41 0.41
CA GLY A 195 -18.22 19.53 0.86
C GLY A 195 -18.17 18.10 0.30
N ALA A 196 -17.08 17.73 -0.39
CA ALA A 196 -16.84 16.35 -0.85
C ALA A 196 -15.44 15.87 -0.45
N CYS A 197 -15.32 14.59 -0.14
CA CYS A 197 -14.04 13.95 0.08
C CYS A 197 -13.23 13.96 -1.22
N ALA A 198 -12.01 14.44 -1.16
CA ALA A 198 -11.10 14.52 -2.28
C ALA A 198 -9.74 13.93 -1.91
N GLY A 199 -9.26 13.00 -2.73
CA GLY A 199 -7.88 12.54 -2.67
C GLY A 199 -6.91 13.58 -3.23
N PRO A 200 -5.59 13.34 -3.09
CA PRO A 200 -4.59 14.14 -3.78
C PRO A 200 -4.70 13.97 -5.30
N THR A 201 -4.41 15.04 -6.04
CA THR A 201 -4.27 14.99 -7.50
C THR A 201 -2.86 14.54 -7.85
N ILE A 202 -2.73 13.60 -8.79
CA ILE A 202 -1.42 13.25 -9.37
C ILE A 202 -1.12 14.22 -10.52
N VAL A 203 0.01 14.92 -10.45
CA VAL A 203 0.45 15.90 -11.47
C VAL A 203 1.62 15.37 -12.30
N ALA A 204 1.91 15.94 -13.47
CA ALA A 204 2.99 15.42 -14.30
C ALA A 204 4.39 15.82 -13.77
N VAL A 205 5.43 15.14 -14.24
CA VAL A 205 6.81 15.57 -14.03
C VAL A 205 7.02 16.95 -14.67
N GLY A 206 7.59 17.87 -13.90
CA GLY A 206 7.74 19.28 -14.27
C GLY A 206 6.65 20.21 -13.72
N ASP A 207 5.52 19.66 -13.26
CA ASP A 207 4.43 20.45 -12.68
C ASP A 207 4.68 20.78 -11.20
N THR A 208 3.92 21.75 -10.69
CA THR A 208 3.92 22.13 -9.28
C THR A 208 3.37 21.01 -8.41
N CYS A 209 4.06 20.72 -7.31
CA CYS A 209 3.65 19.71 -6.33
C CYS A 209 3.65 20.25 -4.91
N ASP A 210 2.79 19.66 -4.09
CA ASP A 210 2.61 19.95 -2.67
C ASP A 210 1.93 18.76 -1.97
N GLN A 211 1.31 18.98 -0.81
CA GLN A 211 0.62 17.92 -0.05
C GLN A 211 -0.66 17.41 -0.74
N THR A 212 -1.27 18.23 -1.60
CA THR A 212 -2.50 17.96 -2.36
C THR A 212 -2.23 17.64 -3.84
N HIS A 213 -1.09 18.07 -4.38
CA HIS A 213 -0.61 17.77 -5.73
C HIS A 213 0.61 16.83 -5.63
N ARG A 214 0.37 15.53 -5.73
CA ARG A 214 1.43 14.52 -5.57
C ARG A 214 2.08 14.20 -6.91
N CYS A 215 3.36 13.91 -6.85
CA CYS A 215 4.09 13.41 -8.00
C CYS A 215 3.81 11.92 -8.22
N PRO A 216 3.81 11.43 -9.47
CA PRO A 216 3.72 10.01 -9.78
C PRO A 216 4.92 9.25 -9.21
N TYR A 217 4.77 7.95 -9.02
CA TYR A 217 5.86 7.03 -8.70
C TYR A 217 7.03 7.17 -9.67
N PHE A 218 8.22 6.89 -9.14
CA PHE A 218 9.49 7.13 -9.82
C PHE A 218 9.75 8.62 -10.13
N SER A 219 9.13 9.51 -9.35
CA SER A 219 9.43 10.93 -9.28
C SER A 219 9.23 11.43 -7.84
N ALA A 220 9.70 12.62 -7.50
CA ALA A 220 9.48 13.21 -6.18
C ALA A 220 9.28 14.72 -6.23
N CYS A 221 8.62 15.25 -5.20
CA CYS A 221 8.40 16.68 -5.07
C CYS A 221 9.66 17.36 -4.52
N VAL A 222 10.41 18.03 -5.39
CA VAL A 222 11.65 18.73 -5.03
C VAL A 222 11.47 20.23 -5.26
N GLY A 223 11.53 21.00 -4.17
CA GLY A 223 11.39 22.46 -4.25
C GLY A 223 10.04 22.90 -4.83
N GLY A 224 8.98 22.13 -4.62
CA GLY A 224 7.64 22.42 -5.14
C GLY A 224 7.43 22.03 -6.61
N THR A 225 8.34 21.27 -7.22
CA THR A 225 8.18 20.75 -8.59
C THR A 225 8.41 19.25 -8.63
N CYS A 226 7.58 18.52 -9.38
CA CYS A 226 7.81 17.09 -9.61
C CYS A 226 9.06 16.88 -10.45
N ARG A 227 10.03 16.16 -9.90
CA ARG A 227 11.29 15.82 -10.57
C ARG A 227 11.38 14.32 -10.76
N GLN A 228 11.75 13.92 -11.98
CA GLN A 228 12.05 12.52 -12.30
C GLN A 228 13.10 11.98 -11.33
N ALA A 229 12.84 10.79 -10.78
CA ALA A 229 13.83 10.09 -9.98
C ALA A 229 14.82 9.34 -10.88
N VAL A 230 15.99 9.02 -10.34
CA VAL A 230 17.01 8.23 -11.02
C VAL A 230 16.96 6.77 -10.56
N ARG A 231 17.40 5.88 -11.43
CA ARG A 231 17.53 4.43 -11.16
C ARG A 231 18.69 4.12 -10.23
N LEU A 232 18.69 2.91 -9.69
CA LEU A 232 19.83 2.39 -8.92
C LEU A 232 21.14 2.45 -9.73
N GLY A 233 22.22 2.79 -9.05
CA GLY A 233 23.56 2.97 -9.62
C GLY A 233 23.75 4.29 -10.38
N ALA A 234 22.68 5.03 -10.70
CA ALA A 234 22.80 6.33 -11.34
C ALA A 234 23.19 7.44 -10.34
N ALA A 235 23.79 8.51 -10.86
CA ALA A 235 24.09 9.69 -10.07
C ALA A 235 22.80 10.37 -9.61
N CYS A 236 22.68 10.63 -8.32
CA CYS A 236 21.54 11.28 -7.71
C CYS A 236 21.99 12.52 -6.93
N SER A 237 21.05 13.44 -6.71
CA SER A 237 21.30 14.71 -6.05
C SER A 237 20.02 15.28 -5.44
N ALA A 238 20.11 16.45 -4.80
CA ALA A 238 18.94 17.16 -4.29
C ALA A 238 17.89 17.46 -5.37
N THR A 239 18.27 17.57 -6.65
CA THR A 239 17.36 17.84 -7.78
C THR A 239 17.07 16.63 -8.66
N ALA A 240 17.74 15.51 -8.41
CA ALA A 240 17.59 14.23 -9.10
C ALA A 240 17.53 13.11 -8.05
N PRO A 241 16.37 12.93 -7.38
CA PRO A 241 16.23 12.02 -6.25
C PRO A 241 16.38 10.56 -6.65
N CYS A 242 16.78 9.68 -5.74
CA CYS A 242 16.83 8.24 -5.96
C CYS A 242 15.41 7.64 -5.94
N GLY A 243 15.04 6.85 -6.95
CA GLY A 243 13.67 6.32 -7.10
C GLY A 243 13.38 5.10 -6.23
N ALA A 244 14.41 4.30 -5.94
CA ALA A 244 14.33 2.98 -5.32
C ALA A 244 15.22 2.86 -4.06
N GLY A 245 15.52 3.99 -3.40
CA GLY A 245 16.31 3.99 -2.18
C GLY A 245 16.86 5.38 -1.83
N THR A 246 18.13 5.45 -1.49
CA THR A 246 18.79 6.67 -0.98
C THR A 246 20.02 7.07 -1.79
N CYS A 247 20.40 8.34 -1.68
CA CYS A 247 21.68 8.84 -2.22
C CYS A 247 22.80 8.56 -1.24
N ASP A 248 23.77 7.74 -1.64
CA ASP A 248 24.95 7.47 -0.83
C ASP A 248 25.90 8.69 -0.76
N ALA A 249 26.95 8.58 0.05
CA ALA A 249 27.94 9.65 0.23
C ALA A 249 28.72 10.03 -1.05
N ARG A 250 28.66 9.20 -2.11
CA ARG A 250 29.27 9.45 -3.42
C ARG A 250 28.28 10.08 -4.40
N GLY A 251 27.02 10.27 -4.00
CA GLY A 251 25.95 10.75 -4.86
C GLY A 251 25.45 9.69 -5.83
N LEU A 252 25.49 8.41 -5.46
CA LEU A 252 24.89 7.32 -6.23
C LEU A 252 23.59 6.86 -5.58
N CYS A 253 22.58 6.58 -6.39
CA CYS A 253 21.33 5.97 -5.96
C CYS A 253 21.59 4.50 -5.60
N VAL A 254 21.36 4.13 -4.35
CA VAL A 254 21.55 2.78 -3.83
C VAL A 254 20.27 2.31 -3.16
N ALA A 255 20.05 0.99 -3.14
CA ALA A 255 18.93 0.40 -2.45
C ALA A 255 19.01 0.68 -0.94
N ASP A 256 17.86 0.84 -0.30
CA ASP A 256 17.80 0.99 1.15
C ASP A 256 18.16 -0.34 1.83
N ASP A 257 18.72 -0.27 3.05
CA ASP A 257 18.91 -1.45 3.88
C ASP A 257 17.54 -1.87 4.44
N PRO A 258 17.03 -3.09 4.12
CA PRO A 258 15.70 -3.52 4.51
C PRO A 258 15.65 -3.98 5.98
N THR A 259 16.11 -3.14 6.90
CA THR A 259 16.04 -3.45 8.32
C THR A 259 14.60 -3.33 8.80
N LEU A 260 14.03 -4.44 9.28
CA LEU A 260 12.82 -4.41 10.09
C LEU A 260 13.05 -3.52 11.31
N SER A 261 12.02 -2.79 11.70
CA SER A 261 12.00 -2.03 12.92
C SER A 261 12.22 -2.95 14.12
N GLY A 262 12.82 -2.40 15.18
CA GLY A 262 12.97 -3.12 16.44
C GLY A 262 11.65 -3.39 17.17
N CYS A 263 10.49 -3.01 16.61
CA CYS A 263 9.19 -3.19 17.25
C CYS A 263 8.77 -4.65 17.29
N LEU A 264 9.04 -5.42 16.23
CA LEU A 264 8.61 -6.82 16.12
C LEU A 264 9.42 -7.79 16.99
N ALA A 265 10.56 -7.33 17.52
CA ALA A 265 11.41 -8.10 18.42
C ALA A 265 11.03 -7.94 19.91
N ARG A 266 10.05 -7.08 20.23
CA ARG A 266 9.54 -6.83 21.59
C ARG A 266 8.38 -7.76 21.91
#